data_AF-A0AAU2DSI2-F1
#
_entry.id   AF-A0AAU2DSI2-F1
#
_cell.length_a   1.000
_cell.length_b   1.000
_cell.length_c   1.000
_cell.angle_alpha   90.00
_cell.angle_beta   90.00
_cell.angle_gamma   90.00
#
_symmetry.space_group_name_H-M   'P 1'
#
loop_
_entity.id
_entity.type
_entity.pdbx_description
1 polymer ?
#
loop_
_entity_poly.entity_id
_entity_poly.type
_entity_poly.pdbx_seq_one_letter_code
_entity_poly.pdbx_strand_id
1 'polypeptide(L)'
;MSVNDELTSVQRSLDELSRSVKRLEQQLGSGGLEMRRVRADADRLRESVALLRDASPGPAKTRRPELVPMSDAPYDNSLWTDSDDEGLGARDRRAP
;
A
#
# COMPACT_ATOMS: atom_id res chain seq x y z
N MET A 1 2.86 27.86 6.47
CA MET A 1 1.74 26.94 6.19
C MET A 1 2.10 25.60 6.84
N SER A 2 1.18 24.96 7.56
CA SER A 2 1.47 23.66 8.20
C SER A 2 1.38 22.53 7.19
N VAL A 3 2.10 21.42 7.41
CA VAL A 3 1.97 20.19 6.60
C VAL A 3 0.51 19.72 6.54
N ASN A 4 -0.25 19.90 7.62
CA ASN A 4 -1.68 19.59 7.66
C ASN A 4 -2.52 20.52 6.75
N ASP A 5 -2.14 21.79 6.64
CA ASP A 5 -2.81 22.75 5.75
C ASP A 5 -2.54 22.39 4.28
N GLU A 6 -1.30 22.01 3.98
CA GLU A 6 -0.89 21.55 2.65
C GLU A 6 -1.63 20.26 2.26
N LEU A 7 -1.70 19.26 3.15
CA LEU A 7 -2.47 18.03 2.93
C LEU A 7 -3.97 18.33 2.71
N THR A 8 -4.54 19.27 3.47
CA THR A 8 -5.94 19.68 3.30
C THR A 8 -6.16 20.38 1.95
N SER A 9 -5.20 21.22 1.52
CA SER A 9 -5.22 21.88 0.21
C SER A 9 -5.14 20.87 -0.94
N VAL A 10 -4.27 19.87 -0.82
CA VAL A 10 -4.16 18.77 -1.79
C VAL A 10 -5.45 17.96 -1.85
N GLN A 11 -6.06 17.61 -0.70
CA GLN A 11 -7.34 16.88 -0.66
C GLN A 11 -8.46 17.64 -1.39
N ARG A 12 -8.56 18.97 -1.19
CA ARG A 12 -9.53 19.80 -1.90
C ARG A 12 -9.28 19.83 -3.41
N SER A 13 -8.02 19.97 -3.83
CA SER A 13 -7.64 19.94 -5.23
C SER A 13 -8.00 18.60 -5.90
N LEU A 14 -7.85 17.48 -5.18
CA LEU A 14 -8.24 16.15 -5.67
C LEU A 14 -9.76 15.98 -5.76
N ASP A 15 -10.53 16.55 -4.84
CA ASP A 15 -12.00 16.59 -4.94
C ASP A 15 -12.44 17.35 -6.21
N GLU A 16 -11.81 18.49 -6.49
CA GLU A 16 -12.09 19.30 -7.68
C GLU A 16 -11.68 18.60 -8.97
N LEU A 17 -10.51 17.94 -8.98
CA LEU A 17 -10.05 17.10 -10.08
C LEU A 17 -11.07 15.97 -10.35
N SER A 18 -11.48 15.25 -9.31
CA SER A 18 -12.44 14.15 -9.42
C SER A 18 -13.78 14.61 -10.01
N ARG A 19 -14.27 15.79 -9.60
CA ARG A 19 -15.49 16.39 -10.19
C ARG A 19 -15.28 16.74 -11.65
N SER A 20 -14.12 17.25 -12.02
CA SER A 20 -13.78 17.62 -13.40
C SER A 20 -13.66 16.41 -14.31
N VAL A 21 -13.00 15.34 -13.83
CA VAL A 21 -12.92 14.02 -14.50
C VAL A 21 -14.31 13.43 -14.74
N LYS A 22 -15.22 13.51 -13.76
CA LYS A 22 -16.61 13.05 -13.94
C LYS A 22 -17.37 13.85 -15.00
N ARG A 23 -17.16 15.17 -15.08
CA ARG A 23 -17.77 15.99 -16.15
C ARG A 23 -17.20 15.64 -17.52
N LEU A 24 -15.88 15.41 -17.62
CA LEU A 24 -15.25 14.95 -18.85
C LEU A 24 -15.77 13.59 -19.29
N GLU A 25 -15.96 12.66 -18.35
CA GLU A 25 -16.56 11.36 -18.64
C GLU A 25 -17.97 11.48 -19.22
N GLN A 26 -18.78 12.40 -18.70
CA GLN A 26 -20.13 12.64 -19.22
C GLN A 26 -20.11 13.21 -20.65
N GLN A 27 -19.08 13.98 -21.01
CA GLN A 27 -18.96 14.60 -22.34
C GLN A 27 -18.30 13.67 -23.38
N LEU A 28 -17.30 12.90 -22.96
CA LEU A 28 -16.49 12.04 -23.84
C LEU A 28 -16.98 10.58 -23.88
N GLY A 29 -17.84 10.20 -22.93
CA GLY A 29 -18.36 8.85 -22.77
C GLY A 29 -17.45 7.95 -21.91
N SER A 30 -18.08 7.03 -21.18
CA SER A 30 -17.43 6.10 -20.24
C SER A 30 -16.62 4.96 -20.89
N GLY A 31 -16.74 4.79 -22.20
CA GLY A 31 -16.23 3.61 -22.92
C GLY A 31 -14.73 3.62 -23.23
N GLY A 32 -14.10 4.80 -23.23
CA GLY A 32 -12.69 4.97 -23.57
C GLY A 32 -11.75 4.42 -22.50
N LEU A 33 -10.72 3.67 -22.92
CA LEU A 33 -9.68 3.15 -22.02
C LEU A 33 -9.02 4.28 -21.23
N GLU A 34 -8.68 5.39 -21.88
CA GLU A 34 -8.05 6.55 -21.26
C GLU A 34 -8.94 7.18 -20.18
N MET A 35 -10.25 7.26 -20.41
CA MET A 35 -11.19 7.79 -19.42
C MET A 35 -11.24 6.90 -18.18
N ARG A 36 -11.25 5.57 -18.37
CA ARG A 36 -11.17 4.61 -17.24
C ARG A 36 -9.86 4.74 -16.48
N ARG A 37 -8.74 4.92 -17.19
CA ARG A 37 -7.41 5.06 -16.60
C ARG A 37 -7.30 6.34 -15.77
N VAL A 38 -7.70 7.49 -16.33
CA VAL A 38 -7.68 8.77 -15.62
C VAL A 38 -8.50 8.72 -14.32
N ARG A 39 -9.68 8.09 -14.36
CA ARG A 39 -10.49 7.88 -13.15
C ARG A 39 -9.78 7.02 -12.12
N ALA A 40 -9.25 5.86 -12.53
CA ALA A 40 -8.53 4.96 -11.63
C ALA A 40 -7.30 5.64 -11.00
N ASP A 41 -6.56 6.44 -11.77
CA ASP A 41 -5.40 7.18 -11.29
C ASP A 41 -5.81 8.28 -10.28
N ALA A 42 -6.92 8.98 -10.52
CA ALA A 42 -7.45 9.97 -9.59
C ALA A 42 -7.89 9.34 -8.25
N ASP A 43 -8.58 8.19 -8.31
CA ASP A 43 -9.01 7.44 -7.13
C ASP A 43 -7.80 6.91 -6.35
N ARG A 44 -6.81 6.33 -7.05
CA ARG A 44 -5.56 5.86 -6.46
C ARG A 44 -4.77 6.98 -5.80
N LEU A 45 -4.70 8.15 -6.43
CA LEU A 45 -4.00 9.30 -5.87
C LEU A 45 -4.68 9.81 -4.60
N ARG A 46 -6.02 9.82 -4.56
CA ARG A 46 -6.79 10.14 -3.36
C ARG A 46 -6.48 9.18 -2.20
N GLU A 47 -6.48 7.89 -2.46
CA GLU A 47 -6.10 6.86 -1.48
C GLU A 47 -4.66 7.07 -0.99
N SER A 48 -3.72 7.30 -1.91
CA SER A 48 -2.30 7.52 -1.59
C SER A 48 -2.11 8.75 -0.68
N VAL A 49 -2.86 9.83 -0.90
CA VAL A 49 -2.81 11.02 -0.04
C VAL A 49 -3.47 10.78 1.31
N ALA A 50 -4.52 9.97 1.39
CA ALA A 50 -5.11 9.57 2.66
C ALA A 50 -4.10 8.76 3.50
N LEU A 51 -3.43 7.78 2.89
CA LEU A 51 -2.36 7.02 3.54
C LEU A 51 -1.19 7.91 3.97
N LEU A 52 -0.79 8.88 3.14
CA LEU A 52 0.26 9.84 3.48
C LEU A 52 -0.11 10.68 4.71
N ARG A 53 -1.38 11.10 4.82
CA ARG A 53 -1.88 11.84 5.97
C ARG A 53 -1.87 10.98 7.24
N ASP A 54 -2.24 9.70 7.14
CA ASP A 54 -2.23 8.77 8.28
C ASP A 54 -0.81 8.40 8.72
N ALA A 55 0.12 8.32 7.76
CA ALA A 55 1.54 8.11 8.03
C ALA A 55 2.25 9.37 8.56
N SER A 56 1.65 10.56 8.36
CA SER A 56 2.20 11.80 8.89
C SER A 56 2.16 11.72 10.40
N PRO A 57 3.31 11.83 11.09
CA PRO A 57 3.30 11.95 12.53
C PRO A 57 2.59 13.27 12.83
N GLY A 58 1.33 13.19 13.24
CA GLY A 58 0.65 14.30 13.89
C GLY A 58 1.50 14.78 15.08
N PRO A 59 1.11 15.87 15.77
CA PRO A 59 1.76 16.24 17.03
C PRO A 59 1.61 15.09 18.02
N ALA A 60 2.57 14.16 18.00
CA ALA A 60 2.52 12.95 18.75
C ALA A 60 2.75 13.34 20.20
N LYS A 61 1.71 13.20 21.02
CA LYS A 61 1.97 12.58 22.33
C LYS A 61 2.75 11.32 22.01
N THR A 62 4.00 11.30 22.42
CA THR A 62 4.94 10.19 22.33
C THR A 62 4.34 8.96 22.99
N ARG A 63 3.40 8.30 22.32
CA ARG A 63 2.98 6.96 22.67
C ARG A 63 4.13 6.08 22.19
N ARG A 64 5.10 5.87 23.09
CA ARG A 64 6.13 4.85 22.88
C ARG A 64 5.39 3.58 22.44
N PRO A 65 5.74 3.00 21.28
CA PRO A 65 5.19 1.71 20.92
C PRO A 65 5.48 0.75 22.07
N GLU A 66 4.50 -0.08 22.40
CA GLU A 66 4.70 -1.12 23.40
C GLU A 66 5.84 -2.02 22.92
N LEU A 67 6.96 -1.95 23.64
CA LEU A 67 8.14 -2.74 23.30
C LEU A 67 7.86 -4.18 23.72
N VAL A 68 7.71 -5.06 22.74
CA VAL A 68 7.64 -6.50 22.98
C VAL A 68 9.08 -7.00 23.18
N PRO A 69 9.44 -7.52 24.36
CA PRO A 69 10.76 -8.08 24.58
C PRO A 69 10.93 -9.33 23.71
N MET A 70 11.83 -9.26 22.73
CA MET A 70 12.26 -10.43 21.97
C MET A 70 13.26 -11.21 22.83
N SER A 71 13.07 -12.52 22.91
CA SER A 71 14.01 -13.38 23.63
C SER A 71 15.28 -13.56 22.81
N ASP A 72 16.44 -13.35 23.45
CA ASP A 72 17.75 -13.71 22.88
C ASP A 72 18.04 -15.22 22.98
N ALA A 73 17.08 -16.02 23.45
CA ALA A 73 17.22 -17.46 23.48
C ALA A 73 17.41 -17.99 22.05
N PRO A 74 18.40 -18.89 21.81
CA PRO A 74 18.53 -19.55 20.53
C PRO A 74 17.21 -20.24 20.15
N TYR A 75 16.80 -20.10 18.90
CA TYR A 75 15.69 -20.87 18.38
C TYR A 75 15.99 -22.37 18.51
N ASP A 76 14.94 -23.17 18.73
CA ASP A 76 15.08 -24.62 18.71
C ASP A 76 15.50 -25.07 17.29
N ASN A 77 16.65 -25.74 17.19
CA ASN A 77 17.17 -26.26 15.92
C ASN A 77 16.25 -27.34 15.31
N SER A 78 15.37 -27.96 16.12
CA SER A 78 14.37 -28.90 15.62
C SER A 78 13.38 -28.24 14.64
N LEU A 79 13.17 -26.92 14.74
CA LEU A 79 12.29 -26.15 13.85
C LEU A 79 12.79 -26.07 12.40
N TRP A 80 14.04 -26.46 12.13
CA TRP A 80 14.71 -26.30 10.84
C TRP A 80 15.27 -27.63 10.29
N THR A 81 14.91 -28.76 10.91
CA THR A 81 15.52 -30.08 10.62
C THR A 81 15.21 -30.61 9.20
N ASP A 82 14.13 -30.15 8.58
CA ASP A 82 13.68 -30.51 7.24
C ASP A 82 13.77 -29.35 6.24
N SER A 83 14.34 -28.21 6.63
CA SER A 83 14.44 -27.03 5.77
C SER A 83 15.34 -27.23 4.54
N ASP A 84 16.27 -28.19 4.60
CA ASP A 84 17.14 -28.56 3.48
C ASP A 84 16.54 -29.63 2.56
N ASP A 85 15.41 -30.26 2.94
CA ASP A 85 14.66 -31.18 2.07
C ASP A 85 13.70 -30.39 1.18
N GLU A 86 14.29 -29.54 0.33
CA GLU A 86 13.62 -29.05 -0.87
C GLU A 86 13.34 -30.27 -1.75
N GLY A 87 12.23 -30.98 -1.50
CA GLY A 87 11.86 -32.27 -2.08
C GLY A 87 11.87 -32.34 -3.61
N LEU A 88 13.06 -32.27 -4.21
CA LEU A 88 13.33 -32.36 -5.62
C LEU A 88 13.69 -33.81 -5.94
N GLY A 89 12.63 -34.61 -6.02
CA GLY A 89 12.64 -35.88 -6.75
C GLY A 89 13.10 -37.09 -5.94
N ALA A 90 12.22 -38.08 -5.86
CA ALA A 90 12.56 -39.44 -5.43
C ALA A 90 13.87 -39.91 -6.10
N ARG A 91 14.74 -40.59 -5.31
CA ARG A 91 16.09 -41.06 -5.68
C ARG A 91 16.16 -41.92 -6.95
N ASP A 92 15.01 -42.31 -7.52
CA ASP A 92 14.90 -43.20 -8.68
C ASP A 92 14.19 -42.61 -9.91
N ARG A 93 13.87 -41.31 -9.95
CA ARG A 93 13.36 -40.69 -11.19
C ARG A 93 14.45 -39.91 -11.90
N ARG A 94 15.11 -40.57 -12.86
CA ARG A 94 15.87 -39.90 -13.92
C ARG A 94 14.87 -39.07 -14.74
N ALA A 95 15.05 -37.76 -14.78
CA ALA A 95 14.26 -36.90 -15.66
C ALA A 95 14.47 -37.33 -17.13
N PRO A 96 13.41 -37.43 -17.95
CA PRO A 96 13.51 -37.76 -19.36
C PRO A 96 14.18 -36.65 -20.18
#